data_AF-A0AAP6Y5U7-F1
#
_entry.id   AF-A0AAP6Y5U7-F1
#
_cell.length_a   1.000
_cell.length_b   1.000
_cell.length_c   1.000
_cell.angle_alpha   90.00
_cell.angle_beta   90.00
_cell.angle_gamma   90.00
#
_symmetry.space_group_name_H-M   'P 1'
#
loop_
_entity.id
_entity.type
_entity.pdbx_description
1 polymer ?
#
loop_
_entity_poly.entity_id
_entity_poly.type
_entity_poly.pdbx_seq_one_letter_code
_entity_poly.pdbx_strand_id
1 'polypeptide(L)'
;MGEWSDYFEDLPEEALQPPIAAERAKEKFDSDIKDLNADAFALIAKTRKKAIDALQMQKKQFFESVDYCPQCGEKELNVYKLENKTYLCECQNCGICGSGDNFSAALHKTASAIGDNIDWRVGSLFSISTK
;
A
#
# COMPACT_ATOMS: atom_id res chain seq x y z
N MET A 1 40.33 22.69 61.00
CA MET A 1 39.54 21.56 60.47
C MET A 1 38.09 21.89 60.78
N GLY A 2 37.42 22.59 59.87
CA GLY A 2 35.98 22.86 59.99
C GLY A 2 35.24 21.69 59.37
N GLU A 3 34.24 21.16 60.06
CA GLU A 3 33.45 20.03 59.60
C GLU A 3 32.51 20.52 58.48
N TRP A 4 32.83 20.13 57.25
CA TRP A 4 32.05 20.43 56.04
C TRP A 4 30.96 19.36 55.83
N SER A 5 30.28 18.90 56.88
CA SER A 5 29.31 17.79 56.74
C SER A 5 27.84 18.19 56.75
N ASP A 6 27.48 19.42 57.13
CA ASP A 6 26.07 19.69 57.50
C ASP A 6 25.41 20.78 56.63
N TYR A 7 25.70 20.79 55.33
CA TYR A 7 25.00 21.66 54.37
C TYR A 7 24.71 20.96 53.03
N PHE A 8 24.31 19.69 53.09
CA PHE A 8 23.77 18.94 51.95
C PHE A 8 22.68 17.96 52.38
N GLU A 9 21.91 18.29 53.41
CA GLU A 9 20.59 17.68 53.62
C GLU A 9 19.54 18.74 53.26
N ASP A 10 18.57 18.34 52.44
CA ASP A 10 17.52 19.15 51.83
C ASP A 10 17.85 19.82 50.48
N LEU A 11 18.52 19.09 49.57
CA LEU A 11 17.97 19.08 48.21
C LEU A 11 16.78 18.12 48.27
N PRO A 12 15.53 18.57 48.10
CA PRO A 12 14.43 17.64 48.02
C PRO A 12 14.76 16.68 46.88
N GLU A 13 14.88 15.40 47.21
CA GLU A 13 14.82 14.29 46.27
C GLU A 13 13.39 14.19 45.71
N GLU A 14 12.78 15.34 45.37
CA GLU A 14 11.71 15.43 44.41
C GLU A 14 12.37 15.16 43.06
N ALA A 15 12.60 13.87 42.83
CA ALA A 15 12.80 13.32 41.51
C ALA A 15 11.89 14.09 40.57
N LEU A 16 12.47 14.65 39.51
CA LEU A 16 11.81 15.32 38.40
C LEU A 16 10.78 14.37 37.77
N GLN A 17 9.68 14.10 38.45
CA GLN A 17 8.52 13.46 37.88
C GLN A 17 7.96 14.52 36.94
N PRO A 18 7.87 14.26 35.63
CA PRO A 18 7.13 15.16 34.76
C PRO A 18 5.76 15.36 35.41
N PRO A 19 5.30 16.61 35.58
CA PRO A 19 4.03 16.86 36.24
C PRO A 19 2.99 15.99 35.55
N ILE A 20 2.13 15.31 36.30
CA ILE A 20 1.12 14.37 35.77
C ILE A 20 0.34 14.99 34.59
N ALA A 21 0.21 16.33 34.58
CA ALA A 21 -0.32 17.11 33.47
C ALA A 21 0.51 17.07 32.16
N ALA A 22 1.85 17.09 32.22
CA ALA A 22 2.75 16.97 31.07
C ALA A 22 2.73 15.57 30.45
N GLU A 23 2.66 14.50 31.26
CA GLU A 23 2.50 13.14 30.75
C GLU A 23 1.13 12.96 30.08
N ARG A 24 0.04 13.43 30.71
CA ARG A 24 -1.30 13.46 30.09
C ARG A 24 -1.34 14.29 28.81
N ALA A 25 -0.60 15.40 28.76
CA ALA A 25 -0.50 16.21 27.55
C ALA A 25 0.21 15.46 26.43
N LYS A 26 1.33 14.78 26.71
CA LYS A 26 2.03 13.93 25.74
C LYS A 26 1.15 12.77 25.25
N GLU A 27 0.48 12.06 26.15
CA GLU A 27 -0.45 10.98 25.78
C GLU A 27 -1.55 11.46 24.86
N LYS A 28 -2.10 12.66 25.13
CA LYS A 28 -3.11 13.28 24.27
C LYS A 28 -2.53 13.66 22.90
N PHE A 29 -1.36 14.28 22.86
CA PHE A 29 -0.67 14.59 21.60
C PHE A 29 -0.36 13.34 20.77
N ASP A 30 0.11 12.26 21.41
CA ASP A 30 0.39 10.99 20.73
C ASP A 30 -0.89 10.33 20.20
N SER A 31 -1.99 10.43 20.95
CA SER A 31 -3.32 10.01 20.48
C SER A 31 -3.77 10.83 19.27
N ASP A 32 -3.69 12.15 19.36
CA ASP A 32 -4.06 13.07 18.28
C ASP A 32 -3.22 12.82 17.01
N ILE A 33 -1.92 12.52 17.16
CA ILE A 33 -1.05 12.12 16.03
C ILE A 33 -1.49 10.79 15.43
N LYS A 34 -1.85 9.79 16.24
CA LYS A 34 -2.34 8.50 15.74
C LYS A 34 -3.66 8.66 14.97
N ASP A 35 -4.57 9.48 15.47
CA ASP A 35 -5.85 9.75 14.84
C ASP A 35 -5.67 10.50 13.51
N LEU A 36 -4.84 11.55 13.50
CA LEU A 36 -4.49 12.27 12.26
C LEU A 36 -3.81 11.36 11.22
N ASN A 37 -2.93 10.46 11.65
CA ASN A 37 -2.31 9.49 10.77
C ASN A 37 -3.34 8.51 10.21
N ALA A 38 -4.27 8.01 11.03
CA ALA A 38 -5.34 7.13 10.58
C ALA A 38 -6.23 7.81 9.52
N ASP A 39 -6.60 9.07 9.74
CA ASP A 39 -7.35 9.87 8.78
C ASP A 39 -6.59 10.09 7.47
N ALA A 40 -5.29 10.42 7.57
CA ALA A 40 -4.43 10.57 6.40
C ALA A 40 -4.33 9.27 5.58
N PHE A 41 -4.13 8.11 6.24
CA PHE A 41 -4.10 6.81 5.57
C PHE A 41 -5.45 6.47 4.93
N ALA A 42 -6.57 6.78 5.59
CA ALA A 42 -7.90 6.58 5.03
C ALA A 42 -8.14 7.41 3.77
N LEU A 43 -7.71 8.68 3.76
CA LEU A 43 -7.79 9.56 2.59
C LEU A 43 -6.92 9.04 1.42
N ILE A 44 -5.70 8.58 1.71
CA ILE A 44 -4.82 7.97 0.70
C ILE A 44 -5.47 6.72 0.11
N ALA A 45 -6.00 5.82 0.95
CA ALA A 45 -6.68 4.61 0.51
C ALA A 45 -7.90 4.91 -0.37
N LYS A 46 -8.71 5.91 0.02
CA LYS A 46 -9.88 6.36 -0.76
C LYS A 46 -9.47 6.91 -2.13
N THR A 47 -8.39 7.68 -2.18
CA THR A 47 -7.88 8.27 -3.43
C THR A 47 -7.33 7.19 -4.36
N ARG A 48 -6.57 6.23 -3.81
CA ARG A 48 -6.08 5.06 -4.55
C ARG A 48 -7.21 4.23 -5.12
N LYS A 49 -8.24 3.93 -4.31
CA LYS A 49 -9.41 3.17 -4.76
C LYS A 49 -10.09 3.84 -5.96
N LYS A 50 -10.32 5.16 -5.89
CA LYS A 50 -10.90 5.92 -7.01
C LYS A 50 -10.04 5.84 -8.28
N ALA A 51 -8.71 5.91 -8.14
CA ALA A 51 -7.80 5.78 -9.29
C ALA A 51 -7.84 4.38 -9.90
N ILE A 52 -7.86 3.33 -9.07
CA ILE A 52 -7.99 1.94 -9.52
C ILE A 52 -9.33 1.73 -10.23
N ASP A 53 -10.44 2.20 -9.66
CA ASP A 53 -11.78 2.09 -10.23
C ASP A 53 -11.85 2.80 -11.61
N ALA A 54 -11.24 3.98 -11.73
CA ALA A 54 -11.15 4.71 -12.98
C ALA A 54 -10.33 3.96 -14.04
N LEU A 55 -9.17 3.40 -13.67
CA LEU A 55 -8.36 2.57 -14.55
C LEU A 55 -9.09 1.30 -14.99
N GLN A 56 -9.79 0.64 -14.08
CA GLN A 56 -10.61 -0.53 -14.42
C GLN A 56 -11.71 -0.17 -15.42
N MET A 57 -12.37 0.99 -15.27
CA MET A 57 -13.35 1.47 -16.25
C MET A 57 -12.73 1.70 -17.63
N GLN A 58 -11.53 2.29 -17.70
CA GLN A 58 -10.83 2.46 -18.97
C GLN A 58 -10.40 1.14 -19.60
N LYS A 59 -9.99 0.15 -18.80
CA LYS A 59 -9.58 -1.19 -19.28
C LYS A 59 -10.72 -1.97 -19.91
N LYS A 60 -11.98 -1.73 -19.51
CA LYS A 60 -13.16 -2.45 -20.03
C LYS A 60 -13.28 -2.39 -21.55
N GLN A 61 -12.84 -1.30 -22.18
CA GLN A 61 -12.88 -1.17 -23.65
C GLN A 61 -11.90 -2.11 -24.36
N PHE A 62 -10.86 -2.57 -23.67
CA PHE A 62 -9.82 -3.47 -24.19
C PHE A 62 -10.04 -4.92 -23.76
N PHE A 63 -11.13 -5.22 -23.07
CA PHE A 63 -11.40 -6.56 -22.56
C PHE A 63 -11.65 -7.56 -23.70
N GLU A 64 -10.94 -8.69 -23.67
CA GLU A 64 -11.02 -9.72 -24.71
C GLU A 64 -11.61 -11.04 -24.17
N SER A 65 -11.09 -11.56 -23.04
CA SER A 65 -11.55 -12.84 -22.47
C SER A 65 -11.26 -12.98 -20.97
N VAL A 66 -11.81 -14.05 -20.36
CA VAL A 66 -11.44 -14.51 -19.01
C VAL A 66 -10.91 -15.94 -19.10
N ASP A 67 -9.73 -16.17 -18.55
CA ASP A 67 -9.03 -17.45 -18.52
C ASP A 67 -8.71 -17.92 -17.10
N TYR A 68 -8.08 -19.09 -17.00
CA TYR A 68 -7.59 -19.65 -15.74
C TYR A 68 -6.27 -18.99 -15.33
N CYS A 69 -6.21 -18.57 -14.08
CA CYS A 69 -5.01 -17.97 -13.50
C CYS A 69 -3.94 -19.05 -13.23
N PRO A 70 -2.69 -18.87 -13.70
CA PRO A 70 -1.61 -19.83 -13.44
C PRO A 70 -1.18 -19.89 -11.96
N GLN A 71 -1.48 -18.85 -11.15
CA GLN A 71 -1.11 -18.82 -9.73
C GLN A 71 -2.17 -19.47 -8.82
N CYS A 72 -3.44 -19.09 -8.96
CA CYS A 72 -4.50 -19.55 -8.06
C CYS A 72 -5.43 -20.62 -8.66
N GLY A 73 -5.34 -20.88 -9.96
CA GLY A 73 -6.20 -21.86 -10.65
C GLY A 73 -7.64 -21.40 -10.89
N GLU A 74 -8.03 -20.21 -10.45
CA GLU A 74 -9.38 -19.68 -10.65
C GLU A 74 -9.58 -19.11 -12.06
N LYS A 75 -10.80 -19.23 -12.59
CA LYS A 75 -11.19 -18.65 -13.89
C LYS A 75 -11.54 -17.17 -13.77
N GLU A 76 -10.56 -16.40 -13.30
CA GLU A 76 -10.67 -14.96 -13.05
C GLU A 76 -9.46 -14.19 -13.60
N LEU A 77 -8.75 -14.75 -14.59
CA LEU A 77 -7.69 -14.06 -15.29
C LEU A 77 -8.28 -13.24 -16.43
N ASN A 78 -8.45 -11.94 -16.23
CA ASN A 78 -8.91 -11.06 -17.31
C ASN A 78 -7.78 -10.84 -18.30
N VAL A 79 -8.10 -10.98 -19.58
CA VAL A 79 -7.19 -10.74 -20.69
C VAL A 79 -7.66 -9.49 -21.43
N TYR A 80 -6.76 -8.54 -21.59
CA TYR A 80 -6.99 -7.29 -22.28
C TYR A 80 -6.07 -7.18 -23.50
N LYS A 81 -6.62 -6.69 -24.60
CA LYS A 81 -5.88 -6.42 -25.84
C LYS A 81 -5.83 -4.92 -26.09
N LEU A 82 -4.66 -4.35 -25.86
CA LEU A 82 -4.40 -2.92 -26.04
C LEU A 82 -4.21 -2.60 -27.53
N GLU A 83 -4.43 -1.34 -27.92
CA GLU A 83 -4.36 -0.89 -29.33
C GLU A 83 -2.99 -1.16 -29.99
N ASN A 84 -1.92 -1.16 -29.19
CA ASN A 84 -0.55 -1.41 -29.64
C ASN A 84 -0.26 -2.90 -29.89
N LYS A 85 -1.29 -3.77 -29.95
CA LYS A 85 -1.19 -5.24 -30.00
C LYS A 85 -0.56 -5.88 -28.76
N THR A 86 -0.36 -5.12 -27.69
CA THR A 86 0.09 -5.65 -26.41
C THR A 86 -1.09 -6.30 -25.68
N TYR A 87 -0.83 -7.46 -25.11
CA TYR A 87 -1.73 -8.20 -24.24
C TYR A 87 -1.37 -7.93 -22.79
N LEU A 88 -2.39 -7.77 -21.96
CA LEU A 88 -2.28 -7.61 -20.52
C LEU A 88 -3.18 -8.64 -19.84
N CYS A 89 -2.62 -9.40 -18.91
CA CYS A 89 -3.33 -10.37 -18.11
C CYS A 89 -3.37 -9.89 -16.67
N GLU A 90 -4.55 -9.89 -16.04
CA GLU A 90 -4.74 -9.47 -14.64
C GLU A 90 -5.74 -10.38 -13.93
N CYS A 91 -5.28 -11.10 -12.90
CA CYS A 91 -6.15 -11.97 -12.11
C CYS A 91 -6.94 -11.14 -11.09
N GLN A 92 -8.27 -11.25 -11.11
CA GLN A 92 -9.15 -10.52 -10.21
C GLN A 92 -9.14 -11.10 -8.77
N ASN A 93 -8.83 -12.39 -8.63
CA ASN A 93 -8.69 -13.04 -7.33
C ASN A 93 -7.35 -12.71 -6.64
N CYS A 94 -6.24 -13.23 -7.19
CA CYS A 94 -4.93 -13.19 -6.54
C CYS A 94 -4.10 -11.94 -6.87
N GLY A 95 -4.51 -11.12 -7.84
CA GLY A 95 -3.82 -9.88 -8.19
C GLY A 95 -2.61 -10.01 -9.11
N ILE A 96 -2.18 -11.22 -9.45
CA ILE A 96 -1.05 -11.40 -10.37
C ILE A 96 -1.35 -10.78 -11.74
N CYS A 97 -0.33 -10.19 -12.35
CA CYS A 97 -0.45 -9.62 -13.68
C CYS A 97 0.82 -9.79 -14.51
N GLY A 98 0.67 -9.63 -15.82
CA GLY A 98 1.77 -9.68 -16.77
C GLY A 98 1.36 -9.12 -18.13
N SER A 99 2.33 -8.63 -18.89
CA SER A 99 2.09 -8.05 -20.21
C SER A 99 3.09 -8.52 -21.27
N GLY A 100 2.65 -8.63 -22.51
CA GLY A 100 3.50 -9.07 -23.62
C GLY A 100 2.92 -8.73 -24.98
N ASP A 101 3.70 -8.89 -26.04
CA ASP A 101 3.31 -8.49 -27.39
C ASP A 101 2.27 -9.43 -28.05
N ASN A 102 1.96 -10.54 -27.39
CA ASN A 102 0.92 -11.48 -27.75
C ASN A 102 0.41 -12.19 -26.48
N PHE A 103 -0.73 -12.88 -26.61
CA PHE A 103 -1.36 -13.60 -25.49
C PHE A 103 -0.42 -14.60 -24.80
N SER A 104 0.29 -15.42 -25.57
CA SER A 104 1.20 -16.44 -25.01
C SER A 104 2.34 -15.80 -24.21
N ALA A 105 2.93 -14.71 -24.71
CA ALA A 105 3.96 -13.97 -24.01
C ALA A 105 3.42 -13.31 -22.73
N ALA A 106 2.23 -12.72 -22.77
CA ALA A 106 1.59 -12.13 -21.59
C ALA A 106 1.29 -13.18 -20.52
N LEU A 107 0.75 -14.34 -20.91
CA LEU A 107 0.48 -15.46 -20.02
C LEU A 107 1.77 -16.04 -19.42
N HIS A 108 2.81 -16.21 -20.24
CA HIS A 108 4.12 -16.68 -19.77
C HIS A 108 4.73 -15.71 -18.76
N LYS A 109 4.70 -14.39 -19.03
CA LYS A 109 5.17 -13.39 -18.06
C LYS A 109 4.33 -13.39 -16.79
N THR A 110 3.02 -13.57 -16.90
CA THR A 110 2.13 -13.70 -15.74
C THR A 110 2.55 -14.92 -14.90
N ALA A 111 2.79 -16.08 -15.50
CA ALA A 111 3.25 -17.26 -14.77
C ALA A 111 4.68 -17.07 -14.19
N SER A 112 5.55 -16.36 -14.89
CA SER A 112 6.92 -16.08 -14.42
C SER A 112 6.95 -15.11 -13.25
N ALA A 113 5.93 -14.26 -13.11
CA ALA A 113 5.80 -13.28 -12.01
C ALA A 113 5.37 -13.91 -10.67
N ILE A 114 5.13 -15.23 -10.63
CA ILE A 114 4.78 -15.93 -9.39
C ILE A 114 5.96 -15.83 -8.43
N GLY A 115 5.76 -15.15 -7.29
CA GLY A 115 6.80 -14.90 -6.29
C GLY A 115 7.45 -13.52 -6.39
N ASP A 116 7.25 -12.78 -7.48
CA ASP A 116 7.80 -11.43 -7.67
C ASP A 116 7.00 -10.35 -6.92
N ASN A 117 5.94 -10.74 -6.22
CA ASN A 117 5.03 -9.87 -5.46
C ASN A 117 4.44 -8.72 -6.31
N ILE A 118 4.21 -9.00 -7.59
CA ILE A 118 3.60 -8.08 -8.54
C ILE A 118 2.07 -8.20 -8.42
N ASP A 119 1.44 -7.11 -7.97
CA ASP A 119 -0.01 -7.02 -7.83
C ASP A 119 -0.55 -5.78 -8.55
N TRP A 120 -1.41 -5.97 -9.56
CA TRP A 120 -1.98 -4.85 -10.32
C TRP A 120 -2.84 -3.92 -9.46
N ARG A 121 -3.34 -4.39 -8.31
CA ARG A 121 -4.11 -3.61 -7.33
C ARG A 121 -3.23 -2.61 -6.58
N VAL A 122 -1.92 -2.86 -6.52
CA VAL A 122 -0.93 -1.98 -5.91
C VAL A 122 -0.28 -1.09 -6.98
N GLY A 123 0.01 -1.65 -8.16
CA GLY A 123 0.57 -0.93 -9.30
C GLY A 123 0.20 -1.62 -10.61
N SER A 124 -0.63 -0.95 -11.41
CA SER A 124 -1.13 -1.49 -12.69
C SER A 124 -0.10 -1.34 -13.81
N LEU A 125 0.15 -2.40 -14.58
CA LEU A 125 1.02 -2.39 -15.78
C LEU A 125 0.34 -1.76 -17.01
N PHE A 126 -0.93 -1.38 -16.89
CA PHE A 126 -1.68 -0.72 -17.95
C PHE A 126 -1.12 0.66 -18.26
N SER A 127 -0.67 0.83 -19.50
CA SER A 127 -0.33 2.12 -20.07
C SER A 127 -0.96 2.21 -21.45
N ILE A 128 -1.70 3.28 -21.71
CA ILE A 128 -2.14 3.66 -23.05
C ILE A 128 -1.22 4.79 -23.48
N SER A 129 -0.50 4.62 -24.58
CA SER A 129 0.21 5.73 -25.20
C SER A 129 -0.82 6.59 -25.92
N THR A 130 -1.32 7.63 -25.25
CA THR A 130 -2.07 8.70 -25.91
C THR A 130 -1.14 9.40 -26.89
N LYS A 131 -1.41 9.25 -28.19
CA LYS A 131 -0.83 10.08 -29.25
C LYS A 131 -1.42 11.48 -29.21
#